data_AF-A0A151TQ95-F1
#
_entry.id   AF-A0A151TQ95-F1
#
_cell.length_a   1.000
_cell.length_b   1.000
_cell.length_c   1.000
_cell.angle_alpha   90.00
_cell.angle_beta   90.00
_cell.angle_gamma   90.00
#
_symmetry.space_group_name_H-M   'P 1'
#
loop_
_entity.id
_entity.type
_entity.pdbx_description
1 polymer ?
#
loop_
_entity_poly.entity_id
_entity_poly.type
_entity_poly.pdbx_seq_one_letter_code
_entity_poly.pdbx_strand_id
1 'polypeptide(L)'
;AKSLADKLQEVILSEQKTIKEFTYTVSGVLCSSASSTSRSDNLQDLLGDNEKYTIYRFKTRSCTFVDGLGGTFDVDIEDLETSRADPFAPFSAKIIDGINQSEARRTTLMLFCFVHKDANAKVT
;
A
#
# COMPACT_ATOMS: atom_id res chain seq x y z
N ALA A 1 -22.24 19.20 -3.84
CA ALA A 1 -21.11 18.55 -3.13
C ALA A 1 -21.20 17.05 -3.34
N LYS A 2 -20.09 16.34 -3.63
CA LYS A 2 -20.09 14.87 -3.75
C LYS A 2 -20.50 14.22 -2.42
N SER A 3 -21.31 13.16 -2.48
CA SER A 3 -21.70 12.39 -1.30
C SER A 3 -20.48 11.67 -0.71
N LEU A 4 -20.56 11.21 0.55
CA LEU A 4 -19.49 10.38 1.12
C LEU A 4 -19.34 9.06 0.36
N ALA A 5 -20.43 8.51 -0.16
CA ALA A 5 -20.43 7.32 -1.00
C ALA A 5 -19.67 7.56 -2.30
N ASP A 6 -19.91 8.67 -2.99
CA ASP A 6 -19.22 9.00 -4.24
C ASP A 6 -17.71 9.12 -4.02
N LYS A 7 -17.30 9.73 -2.89
CA LYS A 7 -15.88 9.86 -2.53
C LYS A 7 -15.24 8.51 -2.25
N LEU A 8 -15.95 7.61 -1.55
CA LEU A 8 -15.46 6.26 -1.28
C LEU A 8 -15.30 5.48 -2.59
N GLN A 9 -16.29 5.54 -3.48
CA GLN A 9 -16.24 4.90 -4.80
C GLN A 9 -15.07 5.44 -5.64
N GLU A 10 -14.83 6.75 -5.64
CA GLU A 10 -13.70 7.37 -6.33
C GLU A 10 -12.34 6.87 -5.81
N VAL A 11 -12.20 6.68 -4.49
CA VAL A 11 -10.98 6.12 -3.90
C VAL A 11 -10.77 4.66 -4.33
N ILE A 12 -11.82 3.83 -4.30
CA ILE A 12 -11.73 2.41 -4.72
C ILE A 12 -11.35 2.31 -6.20
N LEU A 13 -12.02 3.08 -7.06
CA LEU A 13 -11.78 3.06 -8.51
C LEU A 13 -10.41 3.62 -8.89
N SER A 14 -9.92 4.64 -8.19
CA SER A 14 -8.60 5.21 -8.46
C SER A 14 -7.47 4.20 -8.15
N GLU A 15 -7.56 3.46 -7.04
CA GLU A 15 -6.60 2.40 -6.71
C GLU A 15 -6.59 1.29 -7.79
N GLN A 16 -7.76 0.82 -8.23
CA GLN A 16 -7.88 -0.17 -9.31
C GLN A 16 -7.35 0.34 -10.65
N LYS A 17 -7.59 1.62 -10.96
CA LYS A 17 -7.09 2.25 -12.18
C LYS A 17 -5.56 2.33 -12.18
N THR A 18 -4.95 2.72 -11.06
CA THR A 18 -3.49 2.77 -10.92
C THR A 18 -2.85 1.40 -11.18
N ILE A 19 -3.47 0.30 -10.73
CA ILE A 19 -2.98 -1.06 -11.03
C ILE A 19 -2.90 -1.31 -12.54
N LYS A 20 -3.94 -0.91 -13.28
CA LYS A 20 -4.02 -1.11 -14.74
C LYS A 20 -3.05 -0.24 -15.52
N GLU A 21 -2.66 0.90 -14.95
CA GLU A 21 -1.76 1.87 -15.58
C GLU A 21 -0.27 1.60 -15.30
N PHE A 22 0.05 0.63 -14.44
CA PHE A 22 1.43 0.25 -14.19
C PHE A 22 2.14 -0.27 -15.45
N THR A 23 3.43 0.02 -15.54
CA THR A 23 4.29 -0.48 -16.61
C THR A 23 4.35 -2.01 -16.59
N TYR A 24 4.67 -2.60 -17.74
CA TYR A 24 4.77 -4.06 -17.90
C TYR A 24 5.64 -4.72 -16.80
N THR A 25 6.75 -4.10 -16.43
CA THR A 25 7.64 -4.60 -15.37
C THR A 25 6.96 -4.64 -14.01
N VAL A 26 6.27 -3.56 -13.62
CA VAL A 26 5.59 -3.48 -12.32
C VAL A 26 4.37 -4.41 -12.31
N SER A 27 3.63 -4.46 -13.41
CA SER A 27 2.52 -5.41 -13.57
C SER A 27 2.99 -6.86 -13.44
N GLY A 28 4.11 -7.23 -14.08
CA GLY A 28 4.72 -8.55 -13.93
C GLY A 28 5.09 -8.86 -12.48
N VAL A 29 5.54 -7.86 -11.71
CA VAL A 29 5.81 -8.03 -10.28
C VAL A 29 4.54 -8.30 -9.50
N LEU A 30 3.51 -7.47 -9.69
CA LEU A 30 2.24 -7.55 -8.97
C LEU A 30 1.48 -8.85 -9.29
N CYS A 31 1.45 -9.27 -10.56
CA CYS A 31 0.79 -10.49 -11.00
C CYS A 31 1.49 -11.78 -10.55
N SER A 32 2.76 -11.70 -10.14
CA SER A 32 3.47 -12.85 -9.57
C SER A 32 3.12 -13.11 -8.10
N SER A 33 2.43 -12.17 -7.44
CA SER A 33 2.03 -12.35 -6.05
C SER A 33 0.85 -13.29 -5.95
N ALA A 34 0.92 -14.22 -4.99
CA ALA A 34 -0.21 -15.08 -4.64
C ALA A 34 -1.20 -14.37 -3.68
N SER A 35 -0.85 -13.18 -3.19
CA SER A 35 -1.65 -12.45 -2.21
C SER A 35 -2.65 -11.51 -2.87
N SER A 36 -3.90 -11.52 -2.40
CA SER A 36 -4.95 -10.56 -2.78
C SER A 36 -5.33 -9.68 -1.58
N THR A 37 -4.38 -8.86 -1.10
CA THR A 37 -4.63 -7.98 0.05
C THR A 37 -4.89 -6.52 -0.34
N SER A 38 -5.18 -6.21 -1.62
CA SER A 38 -5.52 -4.83 -1.98
C SER A 38 -6.84 -4.45 -1.32
N ARG A 39 -6.86 -3.29 -0.69
CA ARG A 39 -8.05 -2.72 -0.07
C ARG A 39 -9.16 -2.54 -1.11
N SER A 40 -8.81 -2.10 -2.32
CA SER A 40 -9.79 -1.94 -3.40
C SER A 40 -10.42 -3.25 -3.86
N ASP A 41 -9.67 -4.36 -3.86
CA ASP A 41 -10.22 -5.70 -4.17
C ASP A 41 -11.28 -6.09 -3.11
N ASN A 42 -10.99 -5.84 -1.82
CA ASN A 42 -11.90 -6.20 -0.72
C ASN A 42 -13.13 -5.28 -0.59
N LEU A 43 -13.03 -4.03 -1.06
CA LEU A 43 -14.13 -3.06 -0.98
C LEU A 43 -14.92 -2.96 -2.30
N GLN A 44 -14.58 -3.77 -3.31
CA GLN A 44 -15.24 -3.73 -4.61
C GLN A 44 -16.74 -4.02 -4.51
N ASP A 45 -17.14 -4.90 -3.61
CA ASP A 45 -18.55 -5.26 -3.37
C ASP A 45 -19.39 -4.10 -2.82
N LEU A 46 -18.74 -3.03 -2.33
CA LEU A 46 -19.42 -1.81 -1.91
C LEU A 46 -19.73 -0.87 -3.08
N LEU A 47 -19.26 -1.16 -4.30
CA LEU A 47 -19.58 -0.35 -5.47
C LEU A 47 -21.03 -0.60 -5.93
N GLY A 48 -21.86 0.45 -5.88
CA GLY A 48 -23.22 0.43 -6.45
C GLY A 48 -24.37 0.07 -5.50
N ASP A 49 -24.10 -0.32 -4.24
CA ASP A 49 -25.14 -0.71 -3.27
C ASP A 49 -25.20 0.26 -2.07
N ASN A 50 -25.54 1.53 -2.32
CA ASN A 50 -25.52 2.61 -1.32
C ASN A 50 -26.54 2.47 -0.18
N GLU A 51 -27.47 1.51 -0.26
CA GLU A 51 -28.53 1.34 0.74
C GLU A 51 -28.17 0.33 1.84
N LYS A 52 -27.17 -0.54 1.61
CA LYS A 52 -26.77 -1.58 2.57
C LYS A 52 -25.86 -1.12 3.70
N TYR A 53 -25.23 0.04 3.57
CA TYR A 53 -24.20 0.50 4.49
C TYR A 53 -24.38 1.98 4.84
N THR A 54 -23.92 2.35 6.03
CA THR A 54 -23.80 3.74 6.44
C THR A 54 -22.34 4.15 6.47
N ILE A 55 -22.02 5.26 5.82
CA ILE A 55 -20.65 5.78 5.75
C ILE A 55 -20.48 6.89 6.78
N TYR A 56 -19.50 6.72 7.67
CA TYR A 56 -19.12 7.72 8.65
C TYR A 56 -17.77 8.34 8.28
N ARG A 57 -17.67 9.66 8.44
CA ARG A 57 -16.38 10.37 8.35
C ARG A 57 -15.94 10.78 9.73
N PHE A 58 -14.77 10.30 10.13
CA PHE A 58 -14.12 10.74 11.36
C PHE A 58 -13.33 12.02 11.09
N LYS A 59 -13.44 12.98 12.02
CA LYS A 59 -12.56 14.15 12.07
C LYS A 59 -11.45 13.83 13.06
N THR A 60 -10.24 13.67 12.58
CA THR A 60 -9.07 13.36 13.41
C THR A 60 -8.81 14.53 14.37
N ARG A 61 -8.56 14.23 15.64
CA ARG A 61 -8.22 15.22 16.69
C ARG A 61 -6.86 14.96 17.33
N SER A 62 -6.40 13.71 17.28
CA SER A 62 -5.09 13.26 17.70
C SER A 62 -4.69 12.08 16.82
N CYS A 63 -3.39 11.89 16.63
CA CYS A 63 -2.83 10.74 15.95
C CYS A 63 -1.53 10.37 16.65
N THR A 64 -1.36 9.09 16.95
CA THR A 64 -0.11 8.56 17.52
C THR A 64 0.37 7.47 16.59
N PHE A 65 1.57 7.63 16.05
CA PHE A 65 2.25 6.62 15.26
C PHE A 65 2.96 5.64 16.19
N VAL A 66 2.76 4.34 15.94
CA VAL A 66 3.46 3.27 16.66
C VAL A 66 4.35 2.54 15.67
N ASP A 67 5.65 2.53 15.93
CA ASP A 67 6.62 1.88 15.05
C ASP A 67 6.69 0.35 15.27
N GLY A 68 7.43 -0.34 14.40
CA GLY A 68 7.60 -1.79 14.48
C GLY A 68 8.43 -2.28 15.69
N LEU A 69 9.05 -1.37 16.45
CA LEU A 69 9.82 -1.65 17.66
C LEU A 69 9.04 -1.30 18.94
N GLY A 70 7.79 -0.84 18.80
CA GLY A 70 6.92 -0.44 19.92
C GLY A 70 7.13 1.00 20.39
N GLY A 71 7.91 1.81 19.68
CA GLY A 71 8.03 3.25 19.93
C GLY A 71 6.73 3.97 19.57
N THR A 72 6.36 4.98 20.36
CA THR A 72 5.15 5.78 20.15
C THR A 72 5.51 7.24 19.92
N PHE A 73 4.93 7.85 18.89
CA PHE A 73 5.22 9.22 18.47
C PHE A 73 3.92 9.95 18.21
N ASP A 74 3.67 11.04 18.93
CA ASP A 74 2.52 11.89 18.63
C ASP A 74 2.76 12.63 17.31
N VAL A 75 1.75 12.58 16.45
CA VAL A 75 1.77 13.15 15.12
C VAL A 75 0.96 14.43 15.15
N ASP A 76 1.57 15.51 14.68
CA ASP A 76 0.87 16.78 14.51
C ASP A 76 -0.25 16.64 13.47
N ILE A 77 -1.41 17.25 13.76
CA ILE A 77 -2.60 17.08 12.92
C ILE A 77 -2.48 17.87 11.62
N GLU A 78 -1.81 19.03 11.62
CA GLU A 78 -1.56 19.80 10.41
C GLU A 78 -0.60 19.03 9.49
N ASP A 79 0.43 18.41 10.06
CA ASP A 79 1.34 17.53 9.31
C ASP A 79 0.59 16.32 8.73
N LEU A 80 -0.30 15.68 9.50
CA LEU A 80 -1.11 14.55 9.01
C LEU A 80 -2.06 14.96 7.88
N GLU A 81 -2.69 16.13 7.98
CA GLU A 81 -3.65 16.63 7.00
C GLU A 81 -2.99 17.10 5.69
N THR A 82 -1.75 17.61 5.76
CA THR A 82 -1.00 18.11 4.61
C THR A 82 -0.11 17.05 3.96
N SER A 83 0.27 16.02 4.71
CA SER A 83 1.07 14.90 4.20
C SER A 83 0.31 14.06 3.19
N ARG A 84 1.01 13.64 2.13
CA ARG A 84 0.48 12.70 1.15
C ARG A 84 0.77 11.28 1.58
N ALA A 85 -0.25 10.42 1.49
CA ALA A 85 -0.06 8.99 1.64
C ALA A 85 0.91 8.46 0.56
N ASP A 86 1.73 7.47 0.93
CA ASP A 86 2.62 6.78 0.00
C ASP A 86 1.79 6.08 -1.10
N PRO A 87 1.99 6.39 -2.38
CA PRO A 87 1.26 5.76 -3.48
C PRO A 87 1.53 4.25 -3.62
N PHE A 88 2.64 3.73 -3.08
CA PHE A 88 2.97 2.31 -3.11
C PHE A 88 2.46 1.54 -1.90
N ALA A 89 2.06 2.21 -0.82
CA ALA A 89 1.59 1.55 0.39
C ALA A 89 0.48 0.50 0.15
N PRO A 90 -0.55 0.76 -0.70
CA PRO A 90 -1.59 -0.23 -1.00
C PRO A 90 -1.08 -1.50 -1.70
N PHE A 91 0.07 -1.41 -2.36
CA PHE A 91 0.67 -2.49 -3.15
C PHE A 91 1.88 -3.12 -2.47
N SER A 92 2.35 -2.56 -1.36
CA SER A 92 3.58 -2.97 -0.66
C SER A 92 3.67 -4.49 -0.44
N ALA A 93 2.61 -5.10 0.09
CA ALA A 93 2.53 -6.55 0.29
C ALA A 93 2.67 -7.34 -1.02
N LYS A 94 1.91 -6.97 -2.07
CA LYS A 94 1.98 -7.62 -3.40
C LYS A 94 3.35 -7.43 -4.06
N ILE A 95 3.97 -6.26 -3.91
CA ILE A 95 5.31 -5.97 -4.45
C ILE A 95 6.35 -6.85 -3.77
N ILE A 96 6.35 -6.89 -2.42
CA ILE A 96 7.28 -7.70 -1.64
C ILE A 96 7.13 -9.18 -1.97
N ASP A 97 5.90 -9.71 -1.93
CA ASP A 97 5.64 -11.11 -2.27
C ASP A 97 6.03 -11.40 -3.72
N GLY A 98 5.61 -10.55 -4.66
CA GLY A 98 5.96 -10.68 -6.07
C GLY A 98 7.47 -10.80 -6.28
N ILE A 99 8.28 -9.91 -5.69
CA ILE A 99 9.75 -9.99 -5.74
C ILE A 99 10.24 -11.33 -5.19
N ASN A 100 9.70 -11.77 -4.05
CA ASN A 100 10.09 -12.99 -3.38
C ASN A 100 9.66 -14.27 -4.11
N GLN A 101 8.66 -14.24 -5.00
CA GLN A 101 8.22 -15.42 -5.76
C GLN A 101 9.14 -15.77 -6.94
N SER A 102 10.01 -14.86 -7.39
CA SER A 102 10.86 -15.08 -8.58
C SER A 102 12.33 -15.24 -8.21
N GLU A 103 12.93 -16.34 -8.65
CA GLU A 103 14.35 -16.62 -8.42
C GLU A 103 15.25 -15.49 -8.93
N ALA A 104 15.06 -15.05 -10.17
CA ALA A 104 15.83 -13.95 -10.74
C ALA A 104 15.74 -12.66 -9.91
N ARG A 105 14.54 -12.32 -9.42
CA ARG A 105 14.35 -11.12 -8.59
C ARG A 105 14.94 -11.26 -7.19
N ARG A 106 14.85 -12.44 -6.57
CA ARG A 106 15.52 -12.73 -5.30
C ARG A 106 17.05 -12.63 -5.44
N THR A 107 17.62 -13.17 -6.50
CA THR A 107 19.06 -13.08 -6.78
C THR A 107 19.50 -11.63 -6.97
N THR A 108 18.73 -10.83 -7.71
CA THR A 108 18.99 -9.39 -7.86
C THR A 108 18.88 -8.65 -6.53
N LEU A 109 17.90 -8.98 -5.68
CA LEU A 109 17.76 -8.37 -4.35
C LEU A 109 18.98 -8.69 -3.47
N MET A 110 19.50 -9.91 -3.51
CA MET A 110 20.74 -10.26 -2.81
C MET A 110 21.92 -9.42 -3.29
N LEU A 111 22.09 -9.28 -4.61
CA LEU A 111 23.14 -8.41 -5.18
C LEU A 111 22.97 -6.94 -4.74
N PHE A 112 21.73 -6.43 -4.76
CA PHE A 112 21.42 -5.10 -4.27
C PHE A 112 21.84 -4.92 -2.81
N CYS A 113 21.58 -5.89 -1.94
CA CYS A 113 22.02 -5.88 -0.55
C CYS A 113 23.55 -5.88 -0.42
N PHE A 114 24.26 -6.68 -1.22
CA PHE A 114 25.73 -6.68 -1.23
C PHE A 114 26.32 -5.32 -1.62
N VAL A 115 25.72 -4.65 -2.61
CA VAL A 115 26.22 -3.37 -3.12
C VAL A 115 25.84 -2.20 -2.21
N HIS A 116 24.62 -2.18 -1.67
CA HIS A 116 24.06 -0.97 -1.04
C HIS A 116 23.85 -1.05 0.47
N LYS A 117 23.89 -2.25 1.06
CA LYS A 117 23.69 -2.45 2.51
C LYS A 117 24.94 -2.94 3.23
N ASP A 118 26.08 -2.97 2.53
CA ASP A 118 27.35 -3.49 3.03
C ASP A 118 27.15 -4.86 3.69
N ALA A 119 26.30 -5.71 3.08
CA ALA A 119 25.97 -7.04 3.59
C ALA A 119 27.15 -8.03 3.52
N ASN A 120 28.36 -7.53 3.29
CA ASN A 120 29.63 -8.21 3.51
C ASN A 120 30.07 -8.16 4.98
N ALA A 121 29.13 -8.24 5.92
CA ALA A 121 29.46 -8.61 7.29
C ALA A 121 29.99 -10.04 7.25
N LYS A 122 31.32 -10.15 7.25
CA LYS A 122 32.15 -11.36 7.30
C LYS A 122 31.37 -12.62 7.67
N VAL A 123 31.38 -13.61 6.77
CA VAL A 123 31.36 -15.01 7.21
C VAL A 123 32.60 -15.17 8.08
N THR A 124 32.41 -15.09 9.39
CA THR A 124 33.43 -15.38 10.41
C THR A 124 33.03 -16.66 11.08
#